data_AF-A0A819YSC8-F1
#
_entry.id   AF-A0A819YSC8-F1
#
_cell.length_a   1.000
_cell.length_b   1.000
_cell.length_c   1.000
_cell.angle_alpha   90.00
_cell.angle_beta   90.00
_cell.angle_gamma   90.00
#
_symmetry.space_group_name_H-M   'P 1'
#
loop_
_entity.id
_entity.type
_entity.pdbx_description
1 polymer ?
#
loop_
_entity_poly.entity_id
_entity_poly.type
_entity_poly.pdbx_seq_one_letter_code
_entity_poly.pdbx_strand_id
1 'polypeptide(L)'
;MTDQDTKKLFERLPKTVVPTHYDLTIQPFIDTFKFNGEVIIHIQVKEPTDAIILYAAELQIDHAKIISNSKDELNGRIEIDEENERLKITFNKTLEKNDYQLSMKFIGDINNRMVGFYRNQYATSDGNIRYGASTQFEPTDCRRAFPCWDEPNFKATFDITLITPKDLQAISNMPIKSESESVDNKEWKVTKFDRTPIMSTYLVAFVVGEYDYIETKDSNGISMRVYTQVGKKEHGTFALDLASKVLPFYAEYFNIKYPIAKADQIAIPDFASRAMENWGLITYREIALLIDPKS
;
A
#
# COMPACT_ATOMS: atom_id res chain seq x y z
N MET A 1 -22.14 -25.77 35.61
CA MET A 1 -22.76 -25.60 34.28
C MET A 1 -21.77 -24.81 33.47
N THR A 2 -21.13 -25.48 32.53
CA THR A 2 -20.02 -24.96 31.71
C THR A 2 -20.56 -23.94 30.72
N ASP A 3 -20.07 -22.71 30.79
CA ASP A 3 -20.15 -21.74 29.71
C ASP A 3 -19.53 -22.40 28.48
N GLN A 4 -20.37 -22.69 27.50
CA GLN A 4 -19.90 -23.07 26.18
C GLN A 4 -19.31 -21.82 25.57
N ASP A 5 -17.99 -21.83 25.36
CA ASP A 5 -17.29 -20.94 24.44
C ASP A 5 -18.02 -20.97 23.08
N THR A 6 -18.99 -20.08 22.89
CA THR A 6 -19.53 -19.77 21.58
C THR A 6 -18.41 -19.09 20.82
N LYS A 7 -17.60 -19.89 20.12
CA LYS A 7 -16.59 -19.45 19.18
C LYS A 7 -17.29 -18.50 18.19
N LYS A 8 -17.07 -17.20 18.37
CA LYS A 8 -17.68 -16.13 17.55
C LYS A 8 -17.36 -16.45 16.09
N LEU A 9 -18.40 -16.67 15.29
CA LEU A 9 -18.23 -17.05 13.88
C LEU A 9 -17.61 -15.84 13.14
N PHE A 10 -16.58 -16.08 12.33
CA PHE A 10 -16.03 -15.03 11.48
C PHE A 10 -17.11 -14.50 10.53
N GLU A 11 -17.30 -13.19 10.53
CA GLU A 11 -18.30 -12.51 9.71
C GLU A 11 -17.58 -11.64 8.66
N ARG A 12 -18.08 -11.66 7.42
CA ARG A 12 -17.58 -10.83 6.32
C ARG A 12 -18.13 -9.40 6.46
N LEU A 13 -17.48 -8.43 5.84
CA LEU A 13 -18.05 -7.09 5.75
C LEU A 13 -19.40 -7.11 5.00
N PRO A 14 -20.37 -6.27 5.41
CA PRO A 14 -21.61 -6.10 4.67
C PRO A 14 -21.33 -5.52 3.28
N LYS A 15 -22.15 -5.88 2.30
CA LYS A 15 -22.10 -5.34 0.93
C LYS A 15 -22.96 -4.07 0.74
N THR A 16 -23.52 -3.56 1.83
CA THR A 16 -24.33 -2.34 1.90
C THR A 16 -23.57 -1.12 1.38
N VAL A 17 -22.25 -1.07 1.63
CA VAL A 17 -21.36 0.00 1.17
C VAL A 17 -20.13 -0.64 0.55
N VAL A 18 -19.75 -0.18 -0.65
CA VAL A 18 -18.62 -0.73 -1.40
C VAL A 18 -17.67 0.39 -1.84
N PRO A 19 -16.33 0.19 -1.78
CA PRO A 19 -15.39 1.17 -2.29
C PRO A 19 -15.29 1.09 -3.82
N THR A 20 -14.90 2.20 -4.43
CA THR A 20 -14.65 2.32 -5.88
C THR A 20 -13.28 2.94 -6.19
N HIS A 21 -12.83 3.86 -5.33
CA HIS A 21 -11.54 4.53 -5.45
C HIS A 21 -10.98 4.94 -4.08
N TYR A 22 -9.65 5.00 -3.97
CA TYR A 22 -8.91 5.47 -2.81
C TYR A 22 -7.92 6.56 -3.24
N ASP A 23 -8.07 7.76 -2.69
CA ASP A 23 -7.00 8.77 -2.66
C ASP A 23 -6.22 8.57 -1.35
N LEU A 24 -5.03 7.97 -1.42
CA LEU A 24 -4.23 7.60 -0.25
C LEU A 24 -2.99 8.49 -0.16
N THR A 25 -2.84 9.19 0.96
CA THR A 25 -1.62 9.94 1.30
C THR A 25 -0.98 9.35 2.55
N ILE A 26 0.31 9.01 2.46
CA ILE A 26 1.11 8.50 3.59
C ILE A 26 2.37 9.36 3.76
N GLN A 27 2.64 9.74 5.00
CA GLN A 27 3.83 10.47 5.41
C GLN A 27 4.58 9.66 6.48
N PRO A 28 5.60 8.86 6.11
CA PRO A 28 6.39 8.11 7.07
C PRO A 28 7.49 8.96 7.71
N PHE A 29 7.67 8.78 9.02
CA PHE A 29 8.74 9.36 9.83
C PHE A 29 9.69 8.23 10.26
N ILE A 30 10.77 8.06 9.50
CA ILE A 30 11.70 6.92 9.66
C ILE A 30 12.52 7.01 10.97
N ASP A 31 12.69 8.20 11.52
CA ASP A 31 13.37 8.47 12.80
C ASP A 31 12.55 8.02 14.02
N THR A 32 11.23 8.22 13.96
CA THR A 32 10.30 7.89 15.05
C THR A 32 9.54 6.59 14.83
N PHE A 33 9.67 5.98 13.65
CA PHE A 33 8.94 4.80 13.21
C PHE A 33 7.42 4.96 13.34
N LYS A 34 6.91 6.12 12.96
CA LYS A 34 5.48 6.43 12.86
C LYS A 34 5.14 6.90 11.46
N PHE A 35 3.85 6.95 11.13
CA PHE A 35 3.39 7.61 9.92
C PHE A 35 2.06 8.30 10.16
N ASN A 36 1.88 9.43 9.47
CA ASN A 36 0.59 10.05 9.32
C ASN A 36 -0.03 9.55 8.02
N GLY A 37 -1.34 9.33 8.04
CA GLY A 37 -2.10 8.93 6.86
C GLY A 37 -3.38 9.74 6.71
N GLU A 38 -3.74 9.98 5.47
CA GLU A 38 -5.01 10.55 5.07
C GLU A 38 -5.55 9.72 3.91
N VAL A 39 -6.81 9.31 4.02
CA VAL A 39 -7.48 8.56 2.97
C VAL A 39 -8.83 9.18 2.67
N ILE A 40 -9.11 9.38 1.38
CA ILE A 40 -10.45 9.69 0.88
C ILE A 40 -10.90 8.49 0.06
N ILE A 41 -11.93 7.81 0.53
CA ILE A 41 -12.50 6.63 -0.12
C ILE A 41 -13.78 7.05 -0.83
N HIS A 42 -13.82 6.88 -2.15
CA HIS A 42 -15.04 7.05 -2.92
C HIS A 42 -15.83 5.76 -2.80
N ILE A 43 -17.01 5.86 -2.22
CA ILE A 43 -17.84 4.72 -1.86
C ILE A 43 -19.20 4.83 -2.53
N GLN A 44 -19.82 3.68 -2.73
CA GLN A 44 -21.19 3.57 -3.18
C GLN A 44 -22.04 2.90 -2.11
N VAL A 45 -23.03 3.64 -1.60
CA VAL A 45 -24.05 3.11 -0.70
C VAL A 45 -25.11 2.41 -1.56
N LYS A 46 -25.26 1.10 -1.39
CA LYS A 46 -26.17 0.24 -2.16
C LYS A 46 -27.56 0.17 -1.54
N GLU A 47 -27.62 0.22 -0.21
CA GLU A 47 -28.85 0.19 0.59
C GLU A 47 -28.74 1.26 1.69
N PRO A 48 -29.83 1.96 2.02
CA PRO A 48 -29.80 3.00 3.05
C PRO A 48 -29.24 2.50 4.37
N THR A 49 -28.32 3.26 4.96
CA THR A 49 -27.67 2.90 6.23
C THR A 49 -27.19 4.13 6.97
N ASP A 50 -27.11 4.09 8.29
CA ASP A 50 -26.50 5.12 9.12
C ASP A 50 -25.08 4.75 9.58
N ALA A 51 -24.57 3.58 9.19
CA ALA A 51 -23.28 3.08 9.62
C ALA A 51 -22.46 2.47 8.48
N ILE A 52 -21.16 2.73 8.50
CA ILE A 52 -20.18 2.10 7.62
C ILE A 52 -19.28 1.22 8.47
N ILE A 53 -19.07 -0.02 8.03
CA ILE A 53 -18.16 -0.98 8.66
C ILE A 53 -17.07 -1.32 7.64
N LEU A 54 -15.81 -1.15 8.06
CA LEU A 54 -14.61 -1.48 7.31
C LEU A 54 -13.54 -2.03 8.25
N TYR A 55 -12.36 -2.39 7.75
CA TYR A 55 -11.25 -2.87 8.58
C TYR A 55 -10.28 -1.74 8.92
N ALA A 56 -9.78 -1.76 10.17
CA ALA A 56 -8.65 -0.98 10.65
C ALA A 56 -8.03 -1.71 11.84
N ALA A 57 -6.71 -1.82 11.88
CA ALA A 57 -6.00 -2.45 12.99
C ALA A 57 -4.78 -1.60 13.37
N GLU A 58 -4.57 -1.37 14.67
CA GLU A 58 -3.38 -0.66 15.17
C GLU A 58 -3.21 0.76 14.58
N LEU A 59 -4.34 1.44 14.31
CA LEU A 59 -4.39 2.81 13.82
C LEU A 59 -5.13 3.70 14.82
N GLN A 60 -4.54 4.85 15.14
CA GLN A 60 -5.26 5.93 15.82
C GLN A 60 -5.98 6.75 14.76
N ILE A 61 -7.31 6.78 14.80
CA ILE A 61 -8.13 7.52 13.82
C ILE A 61 -8.65 8.79 14.49
N ASP A 62 -8.24 9.95 13.98
CA ASP A 62 -8.55 11.24 14.59
C ASP A 62 -9.99 11.68 14.29
N HIS A 63 -10.43 11.50 13.04
CA HIS A 63 -11.79 11.81 12.61
C HIS A 63 -12.18 11.03 11.37
N ALA A 64 -13.49 10.87 11.18
CA ALA A 64 -14.11 10.33 9.98
C ALA A 64 -15.22 11.29 9.53
N LYS A 65 -15.19 11.68 8.26
CA LYS A 65 -16.14 12.59 7.65
C LYS A 65 -16.66 11.99 6.37
N ILE A 66 -17.94 12.14 6.11
CA ILE A 66 -18.52 11.77 4.82
C ILE A 66 -19.09 13.01 4.14
N ILE A 67 -18.79 13.15 2.85
CA ILE A 67 -19.27 14.23 2.00
C ILE A 67 -20.19 13.61 0.94
N SER A 68 -21.41 14.13 0.85
CA SER A 68 -22.37 13.79 -0.19
C SER A 68 -22.14 14.62 -1.46
N ASN A 69 -22.76 14.22 -2.57
CA ASN A 69 -22.80 15.02 -3.80
C ASN A 69 -23.46 16.41 -3.61
N SER A 70 -24.32 16.60 -2.59
CA SER A 70 -24.86 17.92 -2.22
C SER A 70 -23.86 18.80 -1.45
N LYS A 71 -22.63 18.31 -1.22
CA LYS A 71 -21.59 18.91 -0.36
C LYS A 71 -21.98 19.05 1.10
N ASP A 72 -23.00 18.31 1.54
CA ASP A 72 -23.29 18.19 2.96
C ASP A 72 -22.22 17.31 3.61
N GLU A 73 -21.56 17.86 4.62
CA GLU A 73 -20.55 17.15 5.42
C GLU A 73 -21.22 16.59 6.68
N LEU A 74 -21.04 15.29 6.92
CA LEU A 74 -21.46 14.64 8.17
C LEU A 74 -20.24 14.07 8.88
N ASN A 75 -20.09 14.42 10.16
CA ASN A 75 -19.08 13.81 11.02
C ASN A 75 -19.60 12.44 11.48
N GLY A 76 -18.75 11.42 11.35
CA GLY A 76 -19.02 10.08 11.83
C GLY A 76 -18.47 9.87 13.24
N ARG A 77 -19.23 9.22 14.10
CA ARG A 77 -18.74 8.68 15.37
C ARG A 77 -17.97 7.39 15.10
N ILE A 78 -16.71 7.35 15.54
CA ILE A 78 -15.79 6.23 15.37
C ILE A 78 -15.89 5.28 16.55
N GLU A 79 -16.00 3.98 16.26
CA GLU A 79 -15.90 2.88 17.21
C GLU A 79 -14.96 1.82 16.60
N ILE A 80 -13.87 1.49 17.31
CA ILE A 80 -12.90 0.48 16.88
C ILE A 80 -13.12 -0.78 17.72
N ASP A 81 -13.35 -1.90 17.04
CA ASP A 81 -13.37 -3.25 17.60
C ASP A 81 -11.99 -3.87 17.34
N GLU A 82 -11.10 -3.74 18.31
CA GLU A 82 -9.72 -4.24 18.21
C GLU A 82 -9.64 -5.76 18.07
N GLU A 83 -10.57 -6.50 18.68
CA GLU A 83 -10.62 -7.96 18.62
C GLU A 83 -10.89 -8.44 17.19
N ASN A 84 -11.78 -7.76 16.49
CA ASN A 84 -12.20 -8.13 15.13
C ASN A 84 -11.55 -7.25 14.05
N GLU A 85 -10.65 -6.34 14.44
CA GLU A 85 -9.96 -5.38 13.57
C GLU A 85 -10.91 -4.53 12.72
N ARG A 86 -12.07 -4.20 13.28
CA ARG A 86 -13.15 -3.49 12.57
C ARG A 86 -13.25 -2.06 13.04
N LEU A 87 -13.48 -1.18 12.07
CA LEU A 87 -13.86 0.19 12.27
C LEU A 87 -15.33 0.34 11.92
N LYS A 88 -16.14 0.80 12.88
CA LYS A 88 -17.52 1.22 12.65
C LYS A 88 -17.59 2.75 12.73
N ILE A 89 -18.20 3.35 11.72
CA ILE A 89 -18.44 4.80 11.63
C ILE A 89 -19.94 5.01 11.57
N THR A 90 -20.52 5.63 12.60
CA THR A 90 -21.96 5.88 12.69
C THR A 90 -22.28 7.35 12.48
N PHE A 91 -23.28 7.66 11.65
CA PHE A 91 -23.69 9.01 11.31
C PHE A 91 -25.03 9.35 11.98
N ASN A 92 -25.29 10.64 12.20
CA ASN A 92 -26.55 11.12 12.77
C ASN A 92 -27.71 11.22 11.77
N LYS A 93 -27.47 10.79 10.52
CA LYS A 93 -28.44 10.75 9.43
C LYS A 93 -28.24 9.46 8.64
N THR A 94 -29.32 8.97 8.06
CA THR A 94 -29.27 7.89 7.08
C THR A 94 -28.55 8.36 5.82
N LEU A 95 -27.56 7.61 5.41
CA LEU A 95 -26.94 7.69 4.10
C LEU A 95 -27.86 6.98 3.11
N GLU A 96 -28.41 7.73 2.17
CA GLU A 96 -29.24 7.19 1.11
C GLU A 96 -28.40 6.45 0.07
N LYS A 97 -29.06 5.71 -0.81
CA LYS A 97 -28.40 5.06 -1.95
C LYS A 97 -27.80 6.10 -2.89
N ASN A 98 -26.49 6.34 -2.79
CA ASN A 98 -25.75 7.31 -3.59
C ASN A 98 -24.24 7.03 -3.53
N ASP A 99 -23.48 7.83 -4.26
CA ASP A 99 -22.03 7.89 -4.16
C ASP A 99 -21.62 8.96 -3.13
N TYR A 100 -20.57 8.65 -2.36
CA TYR A 100 -20.06 9.50 -1.29
C TYR A 100 -18.53 9.46 -1.24
N GLN A 101 -17.95 10.44 -0.55
CA GLN A 101 -16.53 10.43 -0.19
C GLN A 101 -16.38 10.31 1.33
N LEU A 102 -15.75 9.24 1.80
CA LEU A 102 -15.39 9.03 3.19
C LEU A 102 -13.94 9.43 3.41
N SER A 103 -13.71 10.51 4.15
CA SER A 103 -12.38 11.03 4.51
C SER A 103 -12.04 10.64 5.94
N MET A 104 -10.81 10.13 6.14
CA MET A 104 -10.26 9.82 7.45
C MET A 104 -8.80 10.27 7.53
N LYS A 105 -8.41 10.76 8.71
CA LYS A 105 -6.99 10.96 9.08
C LYS A 105 -6.63 10.04 10.22
N PHE A 106 -5.43 9.47 10.15
CA PHE A 106 -4.97 8.48 11.09
C PHE A 106 -3.47 8.54 11.28
N ILE A 107 -3.02 7.99 12.40
CA ILE A 107 -1.62 7.78 12.74
C ILE A 107 -1.43 6.29 12.96
N GLY A 108 -0.33 5.74 12.44
CA GLY A 108 0.06 4.35 12.66
C GLY A 108 1.55 4.22 12.98
N ASP A 109 1.94 3.01 13.36
CA ASP A 109 3.33 2.65 13.66
C ASP A 109 3.97 1.91 12.49
N ILE A 110 5.20 2.28 12.17
CA ILE A 110 6.07 1.50 11.28
C ILE A 110 6.66 0.36 12.11
N ASN A 111 5.96 -0.77 12.13
CA ASN A 111 6.26 -1.89 13.01
C ASN A 111 7.53 -2.68 12.59
N ASN A 112 7.94 -3.67 13.38
CA ASN A 112 9.10 -4.53 13.12
C ASN A 112 8.73 -6.01 12.89
N ARG A 113 7.51 -6.29 12.45
CA ARG A 113 6.94 -7.64 12.32
C ARG A 113 6.86 -8.15 10.89
N MET A 114 7.35 -7.37 9.91
CA MET A 114 7.33 -7.70 8.48
C MET A 114 5.92 -7.91 7.91
N VAL A 115 4.92 -7.23 8.49
CA VAL A 115 3.52 -7.19 8.04
C VAL A 115 3.00 -5.76 8.09
N GLY A 116 1.97 -5.45 7.31
CA GLY A 116 1.42 -4.10 7.23
C GLY A 116 2.46 -3.14 6.66
N PHE A 117 2.60 -1.97 7.28
CA PHE A 117 3.69 -1.04 6.99
C PHE A 117 4.77 -1.15 8.07
N TYR A 118 5.97 -1.57 7.68
CA TYR A 118 7.00 -2.01 8.61
C TYR A 118 8.39 -1.50 8.22
N ARG A 119 9.29 -1.41 9.20
CA ARG A 119 10.65 -0.91 8.99
C ARG A 119 11.56 -2.02 8.49
N ASN A 120 12.46 -1.66 7.58
CA ASN A 120 13.58 -2.50 7.17
C ASN A 120 14.89 -1.75 7.47
N GLN A 121 15.98 -2.50 7.63
CA GLN A 121 17.29 -1.90 7.83
C GLN A 121 18.39 -2.66 7.09
N TYR A 122 19.46 -1.97 6.74
CA TYR A 122 20.68 -2.61 6.23
C TYR A 122 21.93 -1.82 6.63
N ALA A 123 23.05 -2.53 6.72
CA ALA A 123 24.36 -1.93 6.94
C ALA A 123 24.99 -1.55 5.59
N THR A 124 25.44 -0.31 5.46
CA THR A 124 26.26 0.13 4.32
C THR A 124 27.71 -0.34 4.48
N SER A 125 28.51 -0.25 3.40
CA SER A 125 29.90 -0.70 3.38
C SER A 125 30.82 0.01 4.38
N ASP A 126 30.46 1.22 4.81
CA ASP A 126 31.13 2.02 5.83
C ASP A 126 30.65 1.71 7.27
N GLY A 127 29.73 0.76 7.43
CA GLY A 127 29.21 0.31 8.73
C GLY A 127 28.03 1.10 9.28
N ASN A 128 27.54 2.12 8.56
CA ASN A 128 26.36 2.87 8.96
C ASN A 128 25.07 2.06 8.75
N ILE A 129 24.08 2.23 9.63
CA ILE A 129 22.76 1.60 9.48
C ILE A 129 21.83 2.54 8.75
N ARG A 130 21.28 2.07 7.63
CA ARG A 130 20.23 2.74 6.88
C ARG A 130 18.89 2.13 7.24
N TYR A 131 17.90 2.98 7.45
CA TYR A 131 16.52 2.58 7.70
C TYR A 131 15.64 2.95 6.52
N GLY A 132 14.69 2.07 6.23
CA GLY A 132 13.60 2.30 5.31
C GLY A 132 12.32 1.71 5.85
N ALA A 133 11.26 1.78 5.05
CA ALA A 133 9.99 1.16 5.36
C ALA A 133 9.38 0.52 4.10
N SER A 134 8.74 -0.62 4.28
CA SER A 134 8.13 -1.41 3.21
C SER A 134 6.76 -1.90 3.64
N THR A 135 5.98 -2.32 2.65
CA THR A 135 4.64 -2.89 2.85
C THR A 135 4.62 -4.38 2.55
N GLN A 136 3.85 -5.12 3.36
CA GLN A 136 3.46 -6.51 3.11
C GLN A 136 2.03 -6.68 3.60
N PHE A 137 1.06 -6.72 2.68
CA PHE A 137 -0.36 -6.66 3.04
C PHE A 137 -1.09 -8.00 2.91
N GLU A 138 -0.59 -8.95 2.12
CA GLU A 138 -1.21 -10.26 2.05
C GLU A 138 -0.98 -11.03 3.36
N PRO A 139 -2.04 -11.62 3.96
CA PRO A 139 -3.41 -11.69 3.43
C PRO A 139 -4.34 -10.55 3.88
N THR A 140 -4.15 -10.00 5.09
CA THR A 140 -5.12 -9.11 5.74
C THR A 140 -4.44 -7.99 6.54
N ASP A 141 -3.28 -7.52 6.09
CA ASP A 141 -2.47 -6.54 6.80
C ASP A 141 -2.52 -5.14 6.17
N CYS A 142 -3.26 -4.95 5.08
CA CYS A 142 -3.52 -3.63 4.51
C CYS A 142 -4.21 -2.71 5.52
N ARG A 143 -5.13 -3.29 6.33
CA ARG A 143 -5.85 -2.61 7.42
C ARG A 143 -4.95 -2.01 8.52
N ARG A 144 -3.66 -2.39 8.57
CA ARG A 144 -2.65 -1.81 9.47
C ARG A 144 -1.94 -0.59 8.90
N ALA A 145 -2.08 -0.36 7.59
CA ALA A 145 -1.49 0.80 6.91
C ALA A 145 -2.53 1.88 6.65
N PHE A 146 -3.78 1.53 6.37
CA PHE A 146 -4.90 2.48 6.26
C PHE A 146 -6.25 1.79 6.43
N PRO A 147 -7.30 2.48 6.92
CA PRO A 147 -8.64 1.91 7.02
C PRO A 147 -9.20 1.57 5.62
N CYS A 148 -9.66 0.34 5.41
CA CYS A 148 -10.13 -0.11 4.08
C CYS A 148 -11.07 -1.33 4.13
N TRP A 149 -11.71 -1.63 2.99
CA TRP A 149 -12.43 -2.88 2.80
C TRP A 149 -11.44 -4.00 2.46
N ASP A 150 -10.71 -4.44 3.46
CA ASP A 150 -9.62 -5.42 3.35
C ASP A 150 -10.11 -6.87 3.16
N GLU A 151 -10.93 -7.09 2.11
CA GLU A 151 -11.21 -8.40 1.54
C GLU A 151 -10.97 -8.35 0.02
N PRO A 152 -10.44 -9.41 -0.61
CA PRO A 152 -9.98 -9.37 -2.00
C PRO A 152 -11.08 -9.06 -3.04
N ASN A 153 -12.35 -9.29 -2.69
CA ASN A 153 -13.49 -9.03 -3.57
C ASN A 153 -13.87 -7.54 -3.67
N PHE A 154 -13.45 -6.70 -2.72
CA PHE A 154 -13.68 -5.25 -2.76
C PHE A 154 -12.57 -4.56 -3.54
N LYS A 155 -12.57 -4.76 -4.86
CA LYS A 155 -11.57 -4.14 -5.73
C LYS A 155 -11.87 -2.66 -5.97
N ALA A 156 -10.82 -1.86 -6.04
CA ALA A 156 -10.89 -0.43 -6.29
C ALA A 156 -9.65 0.03 -7.07
N THR A 157 -9.65 1.29 -7.48
CA THR A 157 -8.45 1.98 -7.98
C THR A 157 -7.81 2.80 -6.87
N PHE A 158 -6.50 3.06 -6.97
CA PHE A 158 -5.74 3.77 -5.94
C PHE A 158 -4.91 4.89 -6.57
N ASP A 159 -5.06 6.11 -6.05
CA ASP A 159 -4.15 7.23 -6.28
C ASP A 159 -3.28 7.36 -5.02
N ILE A 160 -1.99 7.03 -5.14
CA ILE A 160 -1.07 6.99 -4.00
C ILE A 160 -0.19 8.25 -4.01
N THR A 161 -0.06 8.87 -2.85
CA THR A 161 0.83 9.99 -2.58
C THR A 161 1.72 9.66 -1.39
N LEU A 162 3.04 9.79 -1.57
CA LEU A 162 4.01 9.61 -0.50
C LEU A 162 4.71 10.94 -0.23
N ILE A 163 4.67 11.38 1.02
CA ILE A 163 5.36 12.58 1.49
C ILE A 163 6.59 12.12 2.27
N THR A 164 7.79 12.29 1.72
CA THR A 164 9.03 11.73 2.28
C THR A 164 10.12 12.79 2.37
N PRO A 165 11.17 12.58 3.20
CA PRO A 165 12.41 13.34 3.07
C PRO A 165 12.96 13.31 1.63
N LYS A 166 13.60 14.39 1.19
CA LYS A 166 14.09 14.57 -0.19
C LYS A 166 15.17 13.56 -0.61
N ASP A 167 15.95 13.10 0.36
CA ASP A 167 17.04 12.13 0.19
C ASP A 167 16.56 10.68 0.10
N LEU A 168 15.31 10.39 0.50
CA LEU A 168 14.71 9.07 0.36
C LEU A 168 13.95 8.92 -0.96
N GLN A 169 14.03 7.71 -1.52
CA GLN A 169 13.20 7.32 -2.66
C GLN A 169 11.83 6.86 -2.17
N ALA A 170 10.81 7.17 -2.96
CA ALA A 170 9.44 6.75 -2.77
C ALA A 170 9.05 5.91 -3.98
N ILE A 171 8.71 4.64 -3.77
CA ILE A 171 8.41 3.67 -4.83
C ILE A 171 7.04 3.06 -4.53
N SER A 172 6.18 2.92 -5.55
CA SER A 172 4.86 2.32 -5.41
C SER A 172 4.47 1.50 -6.65
N ASN A 173 3.25 1.00 -6.70
CA ASN A 173 2.70 0.17 -7.78
C ASN A 173 2.87 0.81 -9.17
N MET A 174 2.53 2.09 -9.28
CA MET A 174 2.45 2.81 -10.55
C MET A 174 3.65 3.74 -10.78
N PRO A 175 3.92 4.18 -12.01
CA PRO A 175 4.94 5.20 -12.28
C PRO A 175 4.70 6.50 -11.53
N ILE A 176 5.77 7.25 -11.28
CA ILE A 176 5.67 8.60 -10.72
C ILE A 176 5.00 9.50 -11.76
N LYS A 177 3.88 10.11 -11.35
CA LYS A 177 3.13 11.09 -12.14
C LYS A 177 3.73 12.49 -11.97
N SER A 178 4.12 12.84 -10.74
CA SER A 178 4.73 14.13 -10.42
C SER A 178 5.46 14.09 -9.08
N GLU A 179 6.54 14.86 -8.98
CA GLU A 179 7.20 15.18 -7.71
C GLU A 179 7.22 16.70 -7.52
N SER A 180 7.01 17.15 -6.28
CA SER A 180 7.14 18.55 -5.89
C SER A 180 7.70 18.68 -4.47
N GLU A 181 8.18 19.86 -4.10
CA GLU A 181 8.50 20.13 -2.68
C GLU A 181 7.22 20.12 -1.84
N SER A 182 7.31 19.70 -0.58
CA SER A 182 6.22 19.86 0.37
C SER A 182 6.08 21.33 0.77
N VAL A 183 4.83 21.80 0.85
CA VAL A 183 4.50 23.18 1.25
C VAL A 183 4.82 23.40 2.73
N ASP A 184 4.61 22.37 3.55
CA ASP A 184 4.77 22.45 5.01
C ASP A 184 6.23 22.33 5.46
N ASN A 185 7.05 21.60 4.70
CA ASN A 185 8.47 21.41 5.00
C ASN A 185 9.29 21.22 3.71
N LYS A 186 10.16 22.18 3.41
CA LYS A 186 11.00 22.16 2.20
C LYS A 186 12.05 21.06 2.17
N GLU A 187 12.36 20.40 3.29
CA GLU A 187 13.24 19.21 3.31
C GLU A 187 12.51 17.93 2.88
N TRP A 188 11.20 18.03 2.64
CA TRP A 188 10.35 16.93 2.21
C TRP A 188 9.86 17.16 0.78
N LYS A 189 9.56 16.05 0.10
CA LYS A 189 8.96 16.02 -1.22
C LYS A 189 7.63 15.27 -1.19
N VAL A 190 6.74 15.65 -2.09
CA VAL A 190 5.46 15.00 -2.36
C VAL A 190 5.59 14.25 -3.67
N THR A 191 5.56 12.92 -3.60
CA THR A 191 5.60 12.04 -4.78
C THR A 191 4.21 11.50 -5.04
N LYS A 192 3.63 11.84 -6.20
CA LYS A 192 2.33 11.32 -6.64
C LYS A 192 2.55 10.27 -7.71
N PHE A 193 1.87 9.15 -7.57
CA PHE A 193 1.90 8.07 -8.56
C PHE A 193 0.68 8.11 -9.46
N ASP A 194 0.78 7.52 -10.65
CA ASP A 194 -0.37 7.32 -11.51
C ASP A 194 -1.42 6.40 -10.85
N ARG A 195 -2.66 6.50 -11.32
CA ARG A 195 -3.78 5.70 -10.83
C ARG A 195 -3.59 4.22 -11.14
N THR A 196 -3.78 3.35 -10.17
CA THR A 196 -3.74 1.89 -10.42
C THR A 196 -4.94 1.43 -11.25
N PRO A 197 -4.83 0.29 -11.97
CA PRO A 197 -5.99 -0.47 -12.39
C PRO A 197 -6.84 -0.92 -11.19
N ILE A 198 -8.04 -1.44 -11.46
CA ILE A 198 -8.90 -2.04 -10.44
C ILE A 198 -8.20 -3.27 -9.84
N MET A 199 -7.86 -3.20 -8.55
CA MET A 199 -7.14 -4.25 -7.84
C MET A 199 -7.62 -4.40 -6.39
N SER A 200 -7.19 -5.47 -5.73
CA SER A 200 -7.49 -5.74 -4.33
C SER A 200 -6.53 -4.99 -3.40
N THR A 201 -6.95 -4.69 -2.17
CA THR A 201 -6.16 -3.96 -1.15
C THR A 201 -4.80 -4.61 -0.87
N TYR A 202 -4.74 -5.94 -0.82
CA TYR A 202 -3.51 -6.68 -0.52
C TYR A 202 -2.38 -6.48 -1.56
N LEU A 203 -2.69 -5.97 -2.76
CA LEU A 203 -1.72 -5.68 -3.81
C LEU A 203 -1.18 -4.25 -3.76
N VAL A 204 -1.75 -3.38 -2.92
CA VAL A 204 -1.19 -2.04 -2.70
C VAL A 204 0.20 -2.20 -2.11
N ALA A 205 1.18 -1.50 -2.69
CA ALA A 205 2.54 -1.49 -2.18
C ALA A 205 3.16 -0.11 -2.30
N PHE A 206 3.90 0.23 -1.26
CA PHE A 206 4.84 1.34 -1.25
C PHE A 206 6.07 1.01 -0.40
N VAL A 207 7.20 1.58 -0.82
CA VAL A 207 8.50 1.45 -0.17
C VAL A 207 9.15 2.82 -0.10
N VAL A 208 9.78 3.12 1.03
CA VAL A 208 10.52 4.35 1.28
C VAL A 208 11.91 4.02 1.81
N GLY A 209 12.96 4.55 1.21
CA GLY A 209 14.33 4.31 1.65
C GLY A 209 15.41 4.71 0.63
N GLU A 210 16.66 4.39 0.94
CA GLU A 210 17.80 4.57 0.04
C GLU A 210 18.03 3.27 -0.76
N TYR A 211 17.96 3.35 -2.09
CA TYR A 211 18.12 2.19 -2.98
C TYR A 211 18.93 2.55 -4.21
N ASP A 212 19.74 1.62 -4.71
CA ASP A 212 20.22 1.68 -6.09
C ASP A 212 19.28 0.88 -6.99
N TYR A 213 19.32 1.13 -8.29
CA TYR A 213 18.66 0.27 -9.26
C TYR A 213 19.43 0.15 -10.56
N ILE A 214 19.12 -0.93 -11.28
CA ILE A 214 19.38 -1.11 -12.70
C ILE A 214 18.04 -1.16 -13.44
N GLU A 215 18.01 -0.68 -14.68
CA GLU A 215 16.80 -0.52 -15.47
C GLU A 215 16.97 -1.08 -16.88
N THR A 216 15.90 -1.66 -17.43
CA THR A 216 15.77 -1.96 -18.85
C THR A 216 14.32 -1.73 -19.32
N LYS A 217 14.08 -1.92 -20.62
CA LYS A 217 12.73 -2.08 -21.16
C LYS A 217 12.60 -3.42 -21.84
N ASP A 218 11.43 -4.04 -21.71
CA ASP A 218 11.11 -5.25 -22.47
C ASP A 218 10.78 -4.93 -23.94
N SER A 219 10.52 -5.96 -24.75
CA SER A 219 10.15 -5.81 -26.17
C SER A 219 8.79 -5.14 -26.40
N ASN A 220 7.94 -5.05 -25.37
CA ASN A 220 6.66 -4.35 -25.41
C ASN A 220 6.77 -2.89 -24.91
N GLY A 221 7.96 -2.45 -24.50
CA GLY A 221 8.23 -1.11 -24.00
C GLY A 221 7.93 -0.90 -22.52
N ILE A 222 7.67 -1.96 -21.75
CA ILE A 222 7.46 -1.89 -20.30
C ILE A 222 8.80 -1.62 -19.60
N SER A 223 8.86 -0.56 -18.79
CA SER A 223 10.04 -0.28 -17.96
C SER A 223 10.16 -1.31 -16.83
N MET A 224 11.35 -1.85 -16.62
CA MET A 224 11.61 -2.80 -15.56
C MET A 224 12.83 -2.36 -14.78
N ARG A 225 12.72 -2.36 -13.45
CA ARG A 225 13.83 -2.02 -12.56
C ARG A 225 14.03 -3.13 -11.54
N VAL A 226 15.29 -3.33 -11.17
CA VAL A 226 15.65 -4.13 -9.99
C VAL A 226 16.29 -3.19 -8.98
N TYR A 227 15.55 -2.89 -7.92
CA TYR A 227 15.99 -2.09 -6.80
C TYR A 227 16.71 -2.95 -5.77
N THR A 228 17.83 -2.45 -5.26
CA THR A 228 18.67 -3.11 -4.26
C THR A 228 19.10 -2.12 -3.19
N GLN A 229 19.64 -2.62 -2.08
CA GLN A 229 20.43 -1.78 -1.18
C GLN A 229 21.54 -1.06 -1.96
N VAL A 230 21.91 0.13 -1.50
CA VAL A 230 23.00 0.93 -2.09
C VAL A 230 24.28 0.08 -2.15
N GLY A 231 24.93 0.07 -3.32
CA GLY A 231 26.17 -0.67 -3.59
C GLY A 231 25.97 -2.12 -4.07
N LYS A 232 24.73 -2.64 -4.15
CA LYS A 232 24.45 -4.03 -4.56
C LYS A 232 23.78 -4.19 -5.93
N LYS A 233 23.60 -3.10 -6.69
CA LYS A 233 22.77 -3.11 -7.91
C LYS A 233 23.20 -4.13 -8.97
N GLU A 234 24.50 -4.40 -9.07
CA GLU A 234 25.06 -5.36 -10.04
C GLU A 234 24.54 -6.79 -9.80
N HIS A 235 24.17 -7.13 -8.56
CA HIS A 235 23.61 -8.44 -8.22
C HIS A 235 22.20 -8.64 -8.79
N GLY A 236 21.53 -7.57 -9.23
CA GLY A 236 20.21 -7.62 -9.85
C GLY A 236 20.25 -7.97 -11.35
N THR A 237 21.43 -7.99 -11.99
CA THR A 237 21.57 -8.05 -13.46
C THR A 237 20.89 -9.28 -14.05
N PHE A 238 21.08 -10.45 -13.45
CA PHE A 238 20.44 -11.68 -13.88
C PHE A 238 18.92 -11.59 -13.81
N ALA A 239 18.38 -11.08 -12.70
CA ALA A 239 16.94 -10.94 -12.52
C ALA A 239 16.33 -9.95 -13.51
N LEU A 240 17.02 -8.84 -13.80
CA LEU A 240 16.56 -7.85 -14.77
C LEU A 240 16.52 -8.43 -16.20
N ASP A 241 17.59 -9.11 -16.63
CA ASP A 241 17.65 -9.76 -17.94
C ASP A 241 16.56 -10.84 -18.08
N LEU A 242 16.39 -11.70 -17.08
CA LEU A 242 15.37 -12.74 -17.08
C LEU A 242 13.96 -12.13 -17.15
N ALA A 243 13.67 -11.14 -16.32
CA ALA A 243 12.35 -10.52 -16.26
C ALA A 243 11.97 -9.85 -17.61
N SER A 244 12.95 -9.22 -18.28
CA SER A 244 12.76 -8.60 -19.61
C SER A 244 12.36 -9.59 -20.71
N LYS A 245 12.59 -10.89 -20.50
CA LYS A 245 12.22 -11.98 -21.42
C LYS A 245 10.93 -12.68 -20.98
N VAL A 246 10.76 -12.86 -19.67
CA VAL A 246 9.61 -13.57 -19.08
C VAL A 246 8.32 -12.77 -19.23
N LEU A 247 8.35 -11.45 -19.04
CA LEU A 247 7.13 -10.64 -19.13
C LEU A 247 6.53 -10.62 -20.56
N PRO A 248 7.32 -10.41 -21.64
CA PRO A 248 6.84 -10.60 -23.00
C PRO A 248 6.35 -12.02 -23.30
N PHE A 249 7.06 -13.04 -22.80
CA PHE A 249 6.63 -14.43 -22.98
C PHE A 249 5.23 -14.67 -22.40
N TYR A 250 4.92 -14.20 -21.20
CA TYR A 250 3.58 -14.33 -20.63
C TYR A 250 2.54 -13.49 -21.36
N ALA A 251 2.91 -12.30 -21.83
CA ALA A 251 2.00 -11.47 -22.62
C ALA A 251 1.58 -12.16 -23.93
N GLU A 252 2.52 -12.83 -24.61
CA GLU A 252 2.26 -13.65 -25.79
C GLU A 252 1.46 -14.90 -25.44
N TYR A 253 1.92 -15.68 -24.45
CA TYR A 253 1.31 -16.95 -24.06
C TYR A 253 -0.14 -16.80 -23.62
N PHE A 254 -0.45 -15.77 -22.82
CA PHE A 254 -1.83 -15.49 -22.38
C PHE A 254 -2.61 -14.66 -23.39
N ASN A 255 -1.97 -14.12 -24.43
CA ASN A 255 -2.55 -13.17 -25.38
C ASN A 255 -3.20 -11.95 -24.68
N ILE A 256 -2.57 -11.49 -23.59
CA ILE A 256 -3.01 -10.35 -22.78
C ILE A 256 -1.78 -9.52 -22.44
N LYS A 257 -1.79 -8.25 -22.86
CA LYS A 257 -0.70 -7.33 -22.56
C LYS A 257 -0.64 -7.01 -21.08
N TYR A 258 0.58 -6.82 -20.57
CA TYR A 258 0.77 -6.28 -19.23
C TYR A 258 0.21 -4.84 -19.15
N PRO A 259 -0.70 -4.52 -18.21
CA PRO A 259 -1.49 -3.29 -18.28
C PRO A 259 -0.85 -2.07 -17.62
N ILE A 260 0.30 -2.21 -16.96
CA ILE A 260 1.00 -1.11 -16.27
C ILE A 260 2.27 -0.78 -17.05
N ALA A 261 2.65 0.50 -17.14
CA ALA A 261 3.82 0.93 -17.90
C ALA A 261 5.17 0.52 -17.29
N LYS A 262 5.17 -0.04 -16.06
CA LYS A 262 6.36 -0.55 -15.37
C LYS A 262 6.08 -1.85 -14.62
N ALA A 263 7.13 -2.65 -14.45
CA ALA A 263 7.15 -3.83 -13.58
C ALA A 263 8.45 -3.83 -12.77
N ASP A 264 8.42 -3.16 -11.62
CA ASP A 264 9.59 -3.07 -10.74
C ASP A 264 9.70 -4.29 -9.85
N GLN A 265 10.93 -4.64 -9.50
CA GLN A 265 11.30 -5.66 -8.55
C GLN A 265 12.21 -5.03 -7.50
N ILE A 266 12.01 -5.37 -6.23
CA ILE A 266 12.82 -4.79 -5.14
C ILE A 266 13.24 -5.87 -4.15
N ALA A 267 14.54 -5.91 -3.84
CA ALA A 267 15.10 -6.75 -2.80
C ALA A 267 14.99 -6.02 -1.44
N ILE A 268 14.14 -6.55 -0.55
CA ILE A 268 13.96 -6.06 0.82
C ILE A 268 14.81 -6.91 1.78
N PRO A 269 15.64 -6.30 2.65
CA PRO A 269 16.49 -7.02 3.59
C PRO A 269 15.67 -7.92 4.54
N ASP A 270 14.66 -7.32 5.17
CA ASP A 270 13.77 -7.97 6.12
C ASP A 270 12.44 -8.28 5.43
N PHE A 271 12.30 -9.51 4.94
CA PHE A 271 11.09 -9.96 4.24
C PHE A 271 10.67 -11.33 4.77
N ALA A 272 9.43 -11.44 5.26
CA ALA A 272 8.92 -12.67 5.90
C ALA A 272 8.76 -13.82 4.90
N SER A 273 8.28 -13.50 3.69
CA SER A 273 8.07 -14.44 2.59
C SER A 273 9.29 -14.52 1.67
N ARG A 274 9.21 -15.27 0.57
CA ARG A 274 10.25 -15.25 -0.47
C ARG A 274 10.08 -14.09 -1.45
N ALA A 275 8.84 -13.85 -1.87
CA ALA A 275 8.43 -12.76 -2.74
C ALA A 275 6.95 -12.42 -2.49
N MET A 276 6.49 -11.29 -3.02
CA MET A 276 5.08 -10.90 -3.06
C MET A 276 4.80 -10.12 -4.35
N GLU A 277 3.73 -10.48 -5.05
CA GLU A 277 3.40 -10.05 -6.41
C GLU A 277 2.69 -8.69 -6.50
N ASN A 278 2.98 -7.75 -5.60
CA ASN A 278 2.30 -6.45 -5.60
C ASN A 278 2.38 -5.81 -6.99
N TRP A 279 1.23 -5.39 -7.51
CA TRP A 279 1.10 -5.14 -8.95
C TRP A 279 1.97 -3.95 -9.38
N GLY A 280 2.99 -4.21 -10.20
CA GLY A 280 3.95 -3.19 -10.66
C GLY A 280 5.12 -2.92 -9.70
N LEU A 281 5.13 -3.50 -8.50
CA LEU A 281 6.22 -3.43 -7.52
C LEU A 281 6.36 -4.76 -6.74
N ILE A 282 7.00 -5.74 -7.36
CA ILE A 282 7.18 -7.07 -6.78
C ILE A 282 8.28 -6.99 -5.73
N THR A 283 7.98 -7.38 -4.49
CA THR A 283 8.96 -7.40 -3.39
C THR A 283 9.55 -8.79 -3.24
N TYR A 284 10.84 -8.86 -2.91
CA TYR A 284 11.58 -10.10 -2.74
C TYR A 284 12.44 -10.05 -1.48
N ARG A 285 12.68 -11.20 -0.87
CA ARG A 285 13.85 -11.36 0.00
C ARG A 285 15.12 -11.32 -0.86
N GLU A 286 16.21 -10.73 -0.36
CA GLU A 286 17.46 -10.59 -1.15
C GLU A 286 17.89 -11.89 -1.85
N ILE A 287 17.89 -13.02 -1.13
CA ILE A 287 18.30 -14.34 -1.64
C ILE A 287 17.42 -14.89 -2.78
N ALA A 288 16.24 -14.32 -2.99
CA ALA A 288 15.30 -14.75 -4.04
C ALA A 288 15.45 -13.94 -5.33
N LEU A 289 16.16 -12.79 -5.28
CA LEU A 289 16.29 -11.86 -6.41
C LEU A 289 17.73 -11.60 -6.81
N LEU A 290 18.65 -11.55 -5.84
CA LEU A 290 20.03 -11.10 -6.06
C LEU A 290 20.97 -12.30 -6.20
N ILE A 291 21.82 -12.26 -7.22
CA ILE A 291 22.88 -13.25 -7.48
C ILE A 291 24.21 -12.52 -7.54
N ASP A 292 25.18 -12.94 -6.73
CA ASP A 292 26.55 -12.42 -6.82
C ASP A 292 27.20 -12.96 -8.12
N PRO A 293 27.60 -12.10 -9.08
CA PRO A 293 28.22 -12.52 -10.33
C PRO A 293 29.53 -13.30 -10.17
N LYS A 294 30.14 -13.28 -8.98
CA LYS A 294 31.39 -13.99 -8.67
C LYS A 294 31.19 -15.38 -8.05
N SER A 295 29.94 -15.79 -7.83
CA SER A 295 29.60 -17.11 -7.26
C SER A 295 29.84 -18.26 -8.23
#